data_AF-A0A3D4QUA3-F1
#
_entry.id   AF-A0A3D4QUA3-F1
#
_cell.length_a   1.000
_cell.length_b   1.000
_cell.length_c   1.000
_cell.angle_alpha   90.00
_cell.angle_beta   90.00
_cell.angle_gamma   90.00
#
_symmetry.space_group_name_H-M   'P 1'
#
loop_
_entity.id
_entity.type
_entity.pdbx_description
1 polymer ?
#
loop_
_entity_poly.entity_id
_entity_poly.type
_entity_poly.pdbx_seq_one_letter_code
_entity_poly.pdbx_strand_id
1 'polypeptide(L)'
;SFDKLCPACRVFGWVKGQDKQSGGQSTQEIVAYRGRLQFSHGIKTKENGSFNQTLDILGAPKPTTGRFYLLKKAEKKELDGARVLNGAKVLDGANESDCRYDSDNNILRGRKYYLHHSSFNEQESVRPGDNGGIRERQNRTVKGIQKARTQFEFTIDFNNLADVELGALLWSLQLDGGFHRLGYAKPLGFGSVQIEISSIELFNPQARYETPRSGAGWSDYTGQEMKRLKDGLASVFKSTISKAYNASLFDDLVNIKDLKTILNEPKINLPIHYPRPSIKPSKDGRNYEWFMGNKRRVYKALPLPGKNGLPIIDKDGNLV
;
A
#
# COMPACT_ATOMS: atom_id res chain seq x y z
N SER A 1 21.11 10.68 17.19
CA SER A 1 22.27 10.42 16.31
C SER A 1 21.76 9.90 14.97
N PHE A 2 22.37 10.34 13.88
CA PHE A 2 22.00 10.01 12.50
C PHE A 2 22.09 8.51 12.22
N ASP A 3 23.09 7.82 12.77
CA ASP A 3 23.30 6.38 12.55
C ASP A 3 22.22 5.50 13.20
N LYS A 4 21.43 6.07 14.11
CA LYS A 4 20.30 5.39 14.75
C LYS A 4 19.00 5.59 13.96
N LEU A 5 19.00 6.42 12.92
CA LEU A 5 17.82 6.64 12.09
C LEU A 5 17.56 5.46 11.16
N CYS A 6 16.29 5.18 10.93
CA CYS A 6 15.88 4.23 9.91
C CYS A 6 16.37 4.66 8.52
N PRO A 7 16.65 3.75 7.58
CA PRO A 7 17.12 4.11 6.24
C PRO A 7 16.22 5.15 5.53
N ALA A 8 14.90 5.00 5.62
CA ALA A 8 13.96 5.97 5.06
C ALA A 8 14.09 7.35 5.73
N CYS A 9 14.25 7.39 7.05
CA CYS A 9 14.42 8.61 7.84
C CYS A 9 15.71 9.37 7.43
N ARG A 10 16.77 8.64 7.06
CA ARG A 10 18.03 9.23 6.55
C ARG A 10 17.88 9.83 5.16
N VAL A 11 16.93 9.37 4.37
CA VAL A 11 16.69 9.83 2.98
C VAL A 11 15.64 10.94 2.95
N PHE A 12 14.49 10.73 3.59
CA PHE A 12 13.36 11.66 3.61
C PHE A 12 13.48 12.75 4.68
N GLY A 13 14.39 12.58 5.64
CA GLY A 13 14.54 13.47 6.79
C GLY A 13 13.77 12.97 8.00
N TRP A 14 14.00 13.66 9.13
CA TRP A 14 13.41 13.31 10.41
C TRP A 14 13.24 14.58 11.26
N VAL A 15 12.18 14.65 12.05
CA VAL A 15 11.96 15.71 13.03
C VAL A 15 11.58 15.05 14.36
N LYS A 16 12.10 15.56 15.46
CA LYS A 16 11.76 15.12 16.81
C LYS A 16 10.27 15.36 17.06
N GLY A 17 9.57 14.32 17.51
CA GLY A 17 8.18 14.45 17.92
C GLY A 17 8.04 15.42 19.09
N GLN A 18 6.97 16.22 19.11
CA GLN A 18 6.67 17.07 20.25
C GLN A 18 6.09 16.22 21.39
N ASP A 19 6.86 16.05 22.47
CA ASP A 19 6.31 15.54 23.72
C ASP A 19 5.59 16.68 24.45
N LYS A 20 4.28 16.52 24.67
CA LYS A 20 3.39 17.52 25.29
C LYS A 20 3.79 17.95 26.72
N GLN A 21 4.83 17.37 27.31
CA GLN A 21 5.24 17.61 28.71
C GLN A 21 6.68 18.12 28.89
N SER A 22 7.42 18.42 27.81
CA SER A 22 8.82 18.85 27.95
C SER A 22 8.94 20.39 28.00
N GLY A 23 9.03 20.95 29.20
CA GLY A 23 9.46 22.33 29.40
C GLY A 23 10.94 22.51 29.00
N GLY A 24 11.24 23.58 28.28
CA GLY A 24 12.60 24.05 27.95
C GLY A 24 13.49 23.04 27.21
N GLN A 25 13.41 23.00 25.87
CA GLN A 25 14.39 22.25 25.07
C GLN A 25 15.74 22.96 25.08
N SER A 26 16.81 22.21 25.39
CA SER A 26 18.20 22.67 25.25
C SER A 26 18.50 23.05 23.80
N THR A 27 19.15 24.18 23.57
CA THR A 27 19.53 24.68 22.24
C THR A 27 20.57 23.82 21.52
N GLN A 28 21.17 22.84 22.20
CA GLN A 28 22.18 21.94 21.64
C GLN A 28 21.61 20.59 21.18
N GLU A 29 20.33 20.31 21.43
CA GLU A 29 19.74 19.04 21.04
C GLU A 29 19.42 19.03 19.53
N ILE A 30 19.82 17.97 18.82
CA ILE A 30 19.45 17.80 17.41
C ILE A 30 17.95 17.47 17.34
N VAL A 31 17.16 18.44 16.90
CA VAL A 31 15.71 18.32 16.77
C VAL A 31 15.24 17.90 15.37
N ALA A 32 16.12 17.94 14.36
CA ALA A 32 15.77 17.52 13.00
C ALA A 32 17.00 17.14 12.16
N TYR A 33 16.74 16.32 11.13
CA TYR A 33 17.65 16.04 10.02
C TYR A 33 16.95 16.38 8.71
N ARG A 34 17.60 17.18 7.86
CA ARG A 34 17.07 17.56 6.54
C ARG A 34 16.99 16.34 5.63
N GLY A 35 15.89 16.23 4.88
CA GLY A 35 15.79 15.26 3.80
C GLY A 35 16.79 15.53 2.68
N ARG A 36 17.15 14.47 1.96
CA ARG A 36 18.04 14.48 0.81
C ARG A 36 17.30 14.33 -0.52
N LEU A 37 15.96 14.40 -0.50
CA LEU A 37 15.10 14.35 -1.68
C LEU A 37 14.25 15.62 -1.78
N GLN A 38 13.99 16.03 -3.01
CA GLN A 38 13.02 17.06 -3.35
C GLN A 38 12.21 16.60 -4.57
N PHE A 39 10.92 16.88 -4.57
CA PHE A 39 10.00 16.47 -5.63
C PHE A 39 9.45 17.71 -6.32
N SER A 40 9.47 17.75 -7.65
CA SER A 40 8.74 18.77 -8.41
C SER A 40 7.24 18.41 -8.50
N HIS A 41 6.45 19.33 -9.04
CA HIS A 41 5.04 19.07 -9.31
C HIS A 41 4.88 18.11 -10.49
N GLY A 42 3.92 17.18 -10.36
CA GLY A 42 3.48 16.35 -11.48
C GLY A 42 2.75 17.18 -12.53
N ILE A 43 3.38 17.39 -13.67
CA ILE A 43 2.81 18.10 -14.82
C ILE A 43 2.21 17.08 -15.78
N LYS A 44 0.95 17.31 -16.17
CA LYS A 44 0.26 16.43 -17.12
C LYS A 44 0.88 16.58 -18.51
N THR A 45 1.46 15.50 -19.04
CA THR A 45 2.11 15.47 -20.36
C THR A 45 1.25 14.76 -21.41
N LYS A 46 0.33 13.88 -20.98
CA LYS A 46 -0.63 13.21 -21.87
C LYS A 46 -2.03 13.22 -21.26
N GLU A 47 -2.96 13.85 -21.96
CA GLU A 47 -4.39 13.83 -21.65
C GLU A 47 -5.05 12.58 -22.22
N ASN A 48 -5.93 11.93 -21.45
CA ASN A 48 -6.77 10.84 -21.95
C ASN A 48 -8.26 11.03 -21.58
N GLY A 49 -8.63 12.24 -21.17
CA GLY A 49 -9.95 12.61 -20.72
C GLY A 49 -10.09 12.49 -19.21
N SER A 50 -11.13 13.16 -18.70
CA SER A 50 -11.52 13.08 -17.30
C SER A 50 -13.04 12.99 -17.15
N PHE A 51 -13.48 12.56 -15.97
CA PHE A 51 -14.89 12.47 -15.63
C PHE A 51 -15.12 12.78 -14.15
N ASN A 52 -16.37 13.02 -13.79
CA ASN A 52 -16.80 13.17 -12.40
C ASN A 52 -17.58 11.93 -12.00
N GLN A 53 -17.41 11.45 -10.78
CA GLN A 53 -18.16 10.31 -10.25
C GLN A 53 -18.72 10.64 -8.87
N THR A 54 -20.02 10.46 -8.69
CA THR A 54 -20.63 10.42 -7.36
C THR A 54 -20.53 9.00 -6.83
N LEU A 55 -19.89 8.85 -5.68
CA LEU A 55 -19.58 7.54 -5.11
C LEU A 55 -20.62 7.15 -4.07
N ASP A 56 -20.98 5.86 -4.06
CA ASP A 56 -21.82 5.29 -3.02
C ASP A 56 -21.13 5.37 -1.64
N ILE A 57 -21.95 5.43 -0.59
CA ILE A 57 -21.49 5.50 0.79
C ILE A 57 -21.01 4.10 1.20
N LEU A 58 -19.69 3.95 1.33
CA LEU A 58 -19.11 2.71 1.80
C LEU A 58 -19.46 2.44 3.26
N GLY A 59 -19.51 1.15 3.62
CA GLY A 59 -19.89 0.72 4.95
C GLY A 59 -18.96 1.26 6.05
N ALA A 60 -19.57 1.66 7.17
CA ALA A 60 -18.85 2.01 8.38
C ALA A 60 -18.16 0.78 9.01
N PRO A 61 -17.05 0.98 9.76
CA PRO A 61 -16.45 -0.08 10.57
C PRO A 61 -17.50 -0.76 11.45
N LYS A 62 -17.31 -2.05 11.73
CA LYS A 62 -18.22 -2.85 12.57
C LYS A 62 -17.47 -3.36 13.81
N PRO A 63 -17.20 -2.51 14.82
CA PRO A 63 -16.37 -2.89 15.98
C PRO A 63 -16.89 -4.14 16.72
N THR A 64 -18.20 -4.37 16.71
CA THR A 64 -18.83 -5.56 17.31
C THR A 64 -18.63 -6.86 16.51
N THR A 65 -17.85 -6.81 15.43
CA THR A 65 -17.37 -7.98 14.68
C THR A 65 -15.87 -8.15 14.95
N GLY A 66 -15.53 -8.46 16.20
CA GLY A 66 -14.15 -8.57 16.67
C GLY A 66 -13.32 -9.55 15.83
N ARG A 67 -13.89 -10.70 15.43
CA ARG A 67 -13.21 -11.70 14.58
C ARG A 67 -12.81 -11.21 13.18
N PHE A 68 -13.46 -10.15 12.70
CA PHE A 68 -13.08 -9.54 11.42
C PHE A 68 -11.74 -8.81 11.54
N TYR A 69 -11.48 -8.19 12.69
CA TYR A 69 -10.29 -7.37 12.95
C TYR A 69 -9.21 -8.08 13.77
N LEU A 70 -9.59 -9.07 14.57
CA LEU A 70 -8.76 -9.75 15.56
C LEU A 70 -8.64 -11.25 15.27
N LEU A 71 -7.54 -11.83 15.75
CA LEU A 71 -7.25 -13.25 15.74
C LEU A 71 -6.90 -13.69 17.16
N LYS A 72 -7.45 -14.83 17.61
CA LYS A 72 -7.05 -15.46 18.87
C LYS A 72 -5.67 -16.09 18.70
N LYS A 73 -4.72 -15.71 19.55
CA LYS A 73 -3.44 -16.40 19.66
C LYS A 73 -3.66 -17.80 20.22
N ALA A 74 -3.01 -18.80 19.62
CA ALA A 74 -3.10 -20.17 20.09
C ALA A 74 -2.43 -20.33 21.45
N GLU A 75 -3.10 -20.99 22.39
CA GLU A 75 -2.48 -21.41 23.65
C GLU A 75 -1.67 -22.69 23.47
N LYS A 76 -0.84 -23.05 24.46
CA LYS A 76 0.01 -24.26 24.42
C LYS A 76 -0.73 -25.54 24.03
N LYS A 77 -2.00 -25.65 24.45
CA LYS A 77 -2.85 -26.83 24.25
C LYS A 77 -3.44 -26.90 22.83
N GLU A 78 -3.41 -25.79 22.11
CA GLU A 78 -4.10 -25.59 20.82
C GLU A 78 -3.07 -25.48 19.66
N LEU A 79 -1.79 -25.74 19.92
CA LEU A 79 -0.71 -25.57 18.95
C LEU A 79 -0.81 -26.52 17.74
N ASP A 80 -1.35 -27.72 17.93
CA ASP A 80 -1.43 -28.77 16.91
C ASP A 80 -2.53 -28.53 15.85
N GLY A 81 -3.28 -27.42 15.96
CA GLY A 81 -4.20 -26.92 14.92
C GLY A 81 -3.95 -25.47 14.53
N ALA A 82 -2.89 -24.84 15.05
CA ALA A 82 -2.66 -23.42 14.85
C ALA A 82 -1.88 -23.14 13.56
N ARG A 83 -2.33 -22.14 12.79
CA ARG A 83 -1.57 -21.62 11.65
C ARG A 83 -0.64 -20.49 12.09
N VAL A 84 0.49 -20.33 11.41
CA VAL A 84 1.38 -19.19 11.64
C VAL A 84 0.94 -18.01 10.79
N LEU A 85 0.71 -16.85 11.42
CA LEU A 85 0.48 -15.58 10.75
C LEU A 85 1.35 -14.51 11.41
N ASN A 86 2.15 -13.80 10.61
CA ASN A 86 3.06 -12.75 11.08
C ASN A 86 3.96 -13.21 12.25
N GLY A 87 4.46 -14.46 12.20
CA GLY A 87 5.30 -15.04 13.24
C GLY A 87 4.56 -15.51 14.50
N ALA A 88 3.24 -15.36 14.57
CA ALA A 88 2.42 -15.84 15.69
C ALA A 88 1.57 -17.05 15.30
N LYS A 89 1.45 -18.03 16.19
CA LYS A 89 0.47 -19.13 16.04
C LYS A 89 -0.91 -18.64 16.43
N VAL A 90 -1.86 -18.74 15.50
CA VAL A 90 -3.25 -18.28 15.65
C VAL A 90 -4.22 -19.40 15.32
N LEU A 91 -5.40 -19.34 15.93
CA LEU A 91 -6.44 -20.35 15.72
C LEU A 91 -7.48 -19.90 14.70
N ASP A 92 -7.87 -20.86 13.88
CA ASP A 92 -9.11 -20.80 13.14
C ASP A 92 -10.18 -21.52 13.98
N GLY A 93 -11.28 -20.86 14.35
CA GLY A 93 -12.36 -21.49 15.10
C GLY A 93 -12.87 -20.69 16.31
N ALA A 94 -12.10 -19.71 16.79
CA ALA A 94 -12.37 -18.99 18.04
C ALA A 94 -13.80 -18.39 18.08
N ASN A 95 -14.46 -18.38 19.25
CA ASN A 95 -15.77 -17.76 19.42
C ASN A 95 -15.72 -16.22 19.31
N GLU A 96 -16.84 -15.55 19.03
CA GLU A 96 -16.85 -14.07 18.91
C GLU A 96 -16.48 -13.45 20.27
N SER A 97 -16.92 -14.11 21.34
CA SER A 97 -16.57 -13.82 22.72
C SER A 97 -15.07 -13.85 23.01
N ASP A 98 -14.32 -14.64 22.26
CA ASP A 98 -12.89 -14.87 22.50
C ASP A 98 -12.03 -13.85 21.73
N CYS A 99 -12.63 -13.19 20.73
CA CYS A 99 -11.98 -12.17 19.89
C CYS A 99 -12.42 -10.75 20.28
N ARG A 100 -12.25 -10.35 21.55
CA ARG A 100 -12.53 -8.99 22.04
C ARG A 100 -11.28 -8.12 22.09
N TYR A 101 -11.47 -6.80 22.06
CA TYR A 101 -10.38 -5.81 22.08
C TYR A 101 -9.62 -5.75 23.41
N ASP A 102 -10.24 -6.19 24.49
CA ASP A 102 -9.72 -6.20 25.87
C ASP A 102 -9.02 -7.52 26.23
N SER A 103 -8.98 -8.51 25.34
CA SER A 103 -8.34 -9.79 25.63
C SER A 103 -6.83 -9.71 25.35
N ASP A 104 -6.02 -9.95 26.37
CA ASP A 104 -4.55 -9.81 26.35
C ASP A 104 -3.85 -10.64 25.25
N ASN A 105 -4.50 -11.69 24.77
CA ASN A 105 -3.93 -12.63 23.80
C ASN A 105 -4.46 -12.45 22.37
N ASN A 106 -5.26 -11.42 22.09
CA ASN A 106 -5.74 -11.17 20.73
C ASN A 106 -4.74 -10.36 19.90
N ILE A 107 -4.62 -10.76 18.63
CA ILE A 107 -3.67 -10.19 17.68
C ILE A 107 -4.45 -9.46 16.59
N LEU A 108 -4.00 -8.25 16.23
CA LEU A 108 -4.53 -7.54 15.06
C LEU A 108 -4.30 -8.38 13.80
N ARG A 109 -5.35 -8.60 13.01
CA ARG A 109 -5.27 -9.36 11.75
C ARG A 109 -4.26 -8.75 10.77
N GLY A 110 -4.07 -7.43 10.82
CA GLY A 110 -3.06 -6.72 10.04
C GLY A 110 -3.48 -5.31 9.70
N ARG A 111 -2.78 -4.73 8.71
CA ARG A 111 -3.09 -3.41 8.17
C ARG A 111 -4.12 -3.52 7.05
N LYS A 112 -4.97 -2.50 6.93
CA LYS A 112 -5.94 -2.38 5.83
C LYS A 112 -5.19 -2.03 4.54
N TYR A 113 -5.36 -2.84 3.50
CA TYR A 113 -4.86 -2.58 2.15
C TYR A 113 -6.00 -2.59 1.13
N TYR A 114 -5.85 -1.79 0.08
CA TYR A 114 -6.79 -1.76 -1.05
C TYR A 114 -6.08 -2.32 -2.27
N LEU A 115 -6.48 -3.52 -2.69
CA LEU A 115 -5.93 -4.18 -3.87
C LEU A 115 -6.18 -3.35 -5.13
N HIS A 116 -5.33 -3.56 -6.13
CA HIS A 116 -5.57 -3.03 -7.47
C HIS A 116 -6.74 -3.79 -8.12
N HIS A 117 -7.48 -3.10 -8.97
CA HIS A 117 -8.51 -3.71 -9.79
C HIS A 117 -7.98 -3.75 -11.22
N SER A 118 -8.23 -4.84 -11.95
CA SER A 118 -7.91 -4.95 -13.39
C SER A 118 -8.72 -3.95 -14.23
N SER A 119 -9.95 -3.64 -13.79
CA SER A 119 -10.79 -2.61 -14.38
C SER A 119 -11.66 -1.92 -13.34
N PHE A 120 -12.12 -0.71 -13.67
CA PHE A 120 -13.11 -0.02 -12.86
C PHE A 120 -14.44 -0.78 -12.91
N ASN A 121 -14.93 -1.22 -11.75
CA ASN A 121 -16.22 -1.88 -11.63
C ASN A 121 -17.27 -0.88 -11.17
N GLU A 122 -18.03 -0.35 -12.13
CA GLU A 122 -19.06 0.65 -11.89
C GLU A 122 -20.13 0.16 -10.90
N GLN A 123 -20.44 -1.15 -10.93
CA GLN A 123 -21.41 -1.78 -10.03
C GLN A 123 -21.04 -1.64 -8.55
N GLU A 124 -19.75 -1.56 -8.23
CA GLU A 124 -19.28 -1.36 -6.84
C GLU A 124 -19.34 0.11 -6.42
N SER A 125 -19.37 1.03 -7.40
CA SER A 125 -19.25 2.46 -7.17
C SER A 125 -20.59 3.19 -7.06
N VAL A 126 -21.69 2.55 -7.51
CA VAL A 126 -23.03 3.12 -7.56
C VAL A 126 -24.01 2.21 -6.85
N ARG A 127 -24.99 2.82 -6.17
CA ARG A 127 -26.06 2.10 -5.49
C ARG A 127 -26.95 1.38 -6.51
N PRO A 128 -27.30 0.09 -6.34
CA PRO A 128 -28.14 -0.63 -7.28
C PRO A 128 -29.50 0.04 -7.48
N GLY A 129 -29.86 0.31 -8.74
CA GLY A 129 -31.09 1.00 -9.10
C GLY A 129 -31.00 2.53 -9.11
N ASP A 130 -29.84 3.09 -8.78
CA ASP A 130 -29.54 4.51 -8.98
C ASP A 130 -28.77 4.67 -10.30
N ASN A 131 -29.31 5.45 -11.25
CA ASN A 131 -28.61 5.82 -12.49
C ASN A 131 -27.67 7.02 -12.25
N GLY A 132 -26.97 7.04 -11.11
CA GLY A 132 -26.07 8.13 -10.70
C GLY A 132 -26.77 9.44 -10.31
N GLY A 133 -28.06 9.40 -9.99
CA GLY A 133 -28.92 10.56 -9.77
C GLY A 133 -29.26 10.86 -8.30
N ILE A 134 -29.23 9.88 -7.40
CA ILE A 134 -29.68 10.08 -6.02
C ILE A 134 -28.53 10.65 -5.18
N ARG A 135 -28.54 11.98 -5.04
CA ARG A 135 -27.65 12.70 -4.14
C ARG A 135 -28.12 12.60 -2.69
N GLU A 136 -27.54 11.69 -1.93
CA GLU A 136 -27.71 11.65 -0.48
C GLU A 136 -26.74 12.63 0.21
N ARG A 137 -27.13 13.21 1.35
CA ARG A 137 -26.30 14.21 2.07
C ARG A 137 -24.90 13.72 2.49
N GLN A 138 -24.68 12.41 2.47
CA GLN A 138 -23.45 11.77 2.89
C GLN A 138 -22.57 11.29 1.72
N ASN A 139 -23.07 11.32 0.48
CA ASN A 139 -22.28 10.89 -0.66
C ASN A 139 -21.23 11.95 -1.05
N ARG A 140 -20.23 11.54 -1.83
CA ARG A 140 -19.17 12.43 -2.29
C ARG A 140 -19.01 12.32 -3.79
N THR A 141 -19.00 13.46 -4.46
CA THR A 141 -18.63 13.57 -5.88
C THR A 141 -17.15 13.88 -6.01
N VAL A 142 -16.40 12.96 -6.61
CA VAL A 142 -15.01 13.20 -7.01
C VAL A 142 -15.02 13.83 -8.39
N LYS A 143 -14.31 14.95 -8.54
CA LYS A 143 -14.26 15.71 -9.80
C LYS A 143 -12.91 15.53 -10.49
N GLY A 144 -12.91 15.60 -11.82
CA GLY A 144 -11.70 15.62 -12.63
C GLY A 144 -10.88 14.32 -12.53
N ILE A 145 -11.56 13.19 -12.37
CA ILE A 145 -10.91 11.88 -12.32
C ILE A 145 -10.27 11.62 -13.68
N GLN A 146 -8.96 11.43 -13.68
CA GLN A 146 -8.22 11.16 -14.90
C GLN A 146 -8.49 9.73 -15.37
N LYS A 147 -8.79 9.55 -16.66
CA LYS A 147 -8.93 8.21 -17.25
C LYS A 147 -7.58 7.48 -17.22
N ALA A 148 -7.63 6.14 -17.25
CA ALA A 148 -6.42 5.33 -17.33
C ALA A 148 -5.56 5.77 -18.52
N ARG A 149 -4.23 5.65 -18.42
CA ARG A 149 -3.25 6.08 -19.44
C ARG A 149 -3.05 7.60 -19.59
N THR A 150 -3.68 8.44 -18.78
CA THR A 150 -3.20 9.83 -18.58
C THR A 150 -1.80 9.78 -17.98
N GLN A 151 -0.87 10.60 -18.48
CA GLN A 151 0.52 10.63 -18.02
C GLN A 151 0.85 11.97 -17.37
N PHE A 152 1.64 11.88 -16.31
CA PHE A 152 2.22 13.01 -15.60
C PHE A 152 3.72 12.81 -15.49
N GLU A 153 4.46 13.90 -15.54
CA GLU A 153 5.91 13.92 -15.40
C GLU A 153 6.30 14.80 -14.22
N PHE A 154 7.29 14.34 -13.45
CA PHE A 154 7.88 15.08 -12.35
C PHE A 154 9.34 14.69 -12.19
N THR A 155 10.08 15.52 -11.48
CA THR A 155 11.51 15.38 -11.23
C THR A 155 11.73 15.11 -9.76
N ILE A 156 12.69 14.25 -9.46
CA ILE A 156 13.17 13.99 -8.10
C ILE A 156 14.63 14.40 -8.04
N ASP A 157 14.91 15.50 -7.35
CA ASP A 157 16.28 15.90 -7.05
C ASP A 157 16.74 15.16 -5.80
N PHE A 158 17.98 14.68 -5.81
CA PHE A 158 18.59 14.04 -4.66
C PHE A 158 20.01 14.54 -4.40
N ASN A 159 20.46 14.44 -3.16
CA ASN A 159 21.80 14.84 -2.77
C ASN A 159 22.52 13.73 -2.02
N ASN A 160 23.69 13.33 -2.54
CA ASN A 160 24.65 12.46 -1.86
C ASN A 160 24.00 11.22 -1.22
N LEU A 161 23.23 10.47 -2.03
CA LEU A 161 22.69 9.17 -1.64
C LEU A 161 23.76 8.10 -1.89
N ALA A 162 23.95 7.21 -0.92
CA ALA A 162 24.78 6.03 -1.16
C ALA A 162 24.11 5.12 -2.21
N ASP A 163 24.90 4.30 -2.90
CA ASP A 163 24.39 3.40 -3.96
C ASP A 163 23.22 2.52 -3.50
N VAL A 164 23.27 2.04 -2.26
CA VAL A 164 22.17 1.26 -1.66
C VAL A 164 20.90 2.09 -1.44
N GLU A 165 21.04 3.38 -1.10
CA GLU A 165 19.92 4.30 -0.87
C GLU A 165 19.31 4.73 -2.21
N LEU A 166 20.16 5.04 -3.21
CA LEU A 166 19.70 5.36 -4.56
C LEU A 166 19.04 4.14 -5.21
N GLY A 167 19.61 2.95 -5.05
CA GLY A 167 19.02 1.69 -5.48
C GLY A 167 17.65 1.43 -4.84
N ALA A 168 17.50 1.72 -3.53
CA ALA A 168 16.22 1.63 -2.85
C ALA A 168 15.19 2.62 -3.40
N LEU A 169 15.60 3.87 -3.66
CA LEU A 169 14.75 4.89 -4.27
C LEU A 169 14.25 4.45 -5.65
N LEU A 170 15.18 4.11 -6.56
CA LEU A 170 14.86 3.71 -7.94
C LEU A 170 13.96 2.46 -7.96
N TRP A 171 14.25 1.46 -7.13
CA TRP A 171 13.39 0.28 -7.00
C TRP A 171 12.00 0.64 -6.45
N SER A 172 11.93 1.51 -5.43
CA SER A 172 10.64 1.91 -4.82
C SER A 172 9.74 2.70 -5.77
N LEU A 173 10.32 3.41 -6.74
CA LEU A 173 9.55 4.11 -7.77
C LEU A 173 8.87 3.11 -8.71
N GLN A 174 9.60 2.10 -9.19
CA GLN A 174 9.05 1.18 -10.21
C GLN A 174 8.42 -0.11 -9.66
N LEU A 175 8.76 -0.50 -8.43
CA LEU A 175 8.22 -1.67 -7.73
C LEU A 175 8.30 -2.99 -8.54
N ASP A 176 9.34 -3.17 -9.35
CA ASP A 176 9.47 -4.29 -10.30
C ASP A 176 8.25 -4.42 -11.25
N GLY A 177 7.68 -3.31 -11.69
CA GLY A 177 6.50 -3.26 -12.57
C GLY A 177 5.17 -3.17 -11.82
N GLY A 178 5.20 -3.00 -10.49
CA GLY A 178 4.01 -2.78 -9.68
C GLY A 178 3.42 -1.38 -9.80
N PHE A 179 2.32 -1.18 -9.09
CA PHE A 179 1.53 0.04 -9.07
C PHE A 179 1.51 0.67 -7.68
N HIS A 180 1.50 2.00 -7.64
CA HIS A 180 1.27 2.82 -6.46
C HIS A 180 -0.22 3.10 -6.25
N ARG A 181 -0.58 3.47 -5.02
CA ARG A 181 -1.96 3.84 -4.64
C ARG A 181 -2.07 5.30 -4.27
N LEU A 182 -2.64 6.12 -5.15
CA LEU A 182 -2.78 7.57 -4.98
C LEU A 182 -4.25 8.01 -4.97
N GLY A 183 -4.61 8.99 -4.12
CA GLY A 183 -5.92 9.63 -4.16
C GLY A 183 -7.06 8.90 -3.43
N TYR A 184 -8.30 9.28 -3.78
CA TYR A 184 -9.54 8.83 -3.14
C TYR A 184 -10.14 7.59 -3.82
N ALA A 185 -11.16 6.98 -3.22
CA ALA A 185 -11.93 5.86 -3.81
C ALA A 185 -11.13 4.61 -4.17
N LYS A 186 -9.97 4.40 -3.53
CA LYS A 186 -9.12 3.20 -3.66
C LYS A 186 -9.91 1.88 -3.66
N PRO A 187 -10.79 1.58 -2.68
CA PRO A 187 -11.55 0.32 -2.68
C PRO A 187 -12.50 0.12 -3.88
N LEU A 188 -12.73 1.15 -4.69
CA LEU A 188 -13.55 1.11 -5.90
C LEU A 188 -12.70 1.04 -7.18
N GLY A 189 -11.40 0.77 -7.05
CA GLY A 189 -10.46 0.63 -8.17
C GLY A 189 -9.76 1.92 -8.61
N PHE A 190 -10.08 3.08 -8.04
CA PHE A 190 -9.41 4.33 -8.41
C PHE A 190 -7.99 4.40 -7.85
N GLY A 191 -7.13 5.18 -8.52
CA GLY A 191 -5.85 5.58 -7.94
C GLY A 191 -4.70 4.60 -8.11
N SER A 192 -4.74 3.74 -9.13
CA SER A 192 -3.60 2.91 -9.53
C SER A 192 -2.67 3.73 -10.43
N VAL A 193 -1.40 3.89 -10.04
CA VAL A 193 -0.41 4.69 -10.76
C VAL A 193 0.84 3.87 -10.97
N GLN A 194 1.32 3.76 -12.21
CA GLN A 194 2.64 3.21 -12.51
C GLN A 194 3.62 4.36 -12.66
N ILE A 195 4.85 4.19 -12.16
CA ILE A 195 5.92 5.18 -12.31
C ILE A 195 7.01 4.55 -13.17
N GLU A 196 7.37 5.26 -14.24
CA GLU A 196 8.48 4.92 -15.11
C GLU A 196 9.54 6.01 -15.02
N ILE A 197 10.81 5.59 -14.94
CA ILE A 197 11.94 6.52 -14.93
C ILE A 197 12.34 6.71 -16.40
N SER A 198 12.27 7.96 -16.88
CA SER A 198 12.58 8.35 -18.26
C SER A 198 14.06 8.67 -18.47
N SER A 199 14.70 9.28 -17.47
CA SER A 199 16.12 9.63 -17.47
C SER A 199 16.67 9.66 -16.03
N ILE A 200 18.00 9.59 -15.92
CA ILE A 200 18.74 9.84 -14.67
C ILE A 200 19.89 10.77 -15.00
N GLU A 201 20.05 11.85 -14.24
CA GLU A 201 21.15 12.79 -14.38
C GLU A 201 21.99 12.75 -13.10
N LEU A 202 23.30 12.54 -13.23
CA LEU A 202 24.24 12.51 -12.12
C LEU A 202 25.22 13.69 -12.21
N PHE A 203 25.41 14.39 -11.09
CA PHE A 203 26.39 15.45 -10.99
C PHE A 203 27.62 15.00 -10.19
N ASN A 204 28.79 15.12 -10.81
CA ASN A 204 30.11 14.93 -10.20
C ASN A 204 30.80 16.30 -10.01
N PRO A 205 30.87 16.80 -8.77
CA PRO A 205 31.52 18.08 -8.47
C PRO A 205 33.01 18.11 -8.83
N GLN A 206 33.74 17.01 -8.65
CA GLN A 206 35.17 16.97 -8.97
C GLN A 206 35.38 17.18 -10.48
N ALA A 207 34.67 16.42 -11.31
CA ALA A 207 34.75 16.56 -12.76
C ALA A 207 34.31 17.96 -13.26
N ARG A 208 33.37 18.61 -12.55
CA ARG A 208 32.96 20.01 -12.83
C ARG A 208 34.12 20.99 -12.69
N TYR A 209 34.90 20.88 -11.62
CA TYR A 209 35.97 21.84 -11.32
C TYR A 209 37.30 21.51 -12.02
N GLU A 210 37.51 20.27 -12.46
CA GLU A 210 38.66 19.88 -13.28
C GLU A 210 38.56 20.38 -14.72
N THR A 211 37.35 20.53 -15.27
CA THR A 211 37.13 21.04 -16.63
C THR A 211 36.05 22.12 -16.65
N PRO A 212 36.40 23.42 -16.55
CA PRO A 212 35.43 24.51 -16.51
C PRO A 212 34.80 24.78 -17.88
N ARG A 213 33.92 23.87 -18.33
CA ARG A 213 33.07 24.01 -19.53
C ARG A 213 31.58 23.97 -19.16
N SER A 214 30.73 24.49 -20.05
CA SER A 214 29.27 24.30 -19.91
C SER A 214 28.94 22.80 -19.90
N GLY A 215 28.07 22.36 -18.97
CA GLY A 215 27.71 20.95 -18.79
C GLY A 215 28.76 20.06 -18.11
N ALA A 216 29.95 20.58 -17.74
CA ALA A 216 30.93 19.78 -17.01
C ALA A 216 30.36 19.24 -15.69
N GLY A 217 30.73 18.01 -15.35
CA GLY A 217 30.28 17.30 -14.16
C GLY A 217 28.94 16.58 -14.32
N TRP A 218 28.13 16.89 -15.32
CA TRP A 218 26.86 16.18 -15.55
C TRP A 218 27.05 14.94 -16.42
N SER A 219 26.31 13.88 -16.08
CA SER A 219 26.21 12.64 -16.85
C SER A 219 24.74 12.27 -16.99
N ASP A 220 24.25 12.28 -18.22
CA ASP A 220 22.86 12.01 -18.55
C ASP A 220 22.72 10.57 -19.02
N TYR A 221 21.88 9.81 -18.33
CA TYR A 221 21.61 8.42 -18.64
C TYR A 221 20.20 8.29 -19.18
N THR A 222 20.09 7.78 -20.41
CA THR A 222 18.80 7.46 -21.06
C THR A 222 18.83 6.05 -21.66
N GLY A 223 17.67 5.55 -22.10
CA GLY A 223 17.56 4.28 -22.84
C GLY A 223 18.25 3.10 -22.16
N GLN A 224 19.17 2.44 -22.88
CA GLN A 224 19.86 1.24 -22.37
C GLN A 224 20.87 1.55 -21.26
N GLU A 225 21.53 2.71 -21.29
CA GLU A 225 22.52 3.10 -20.29
C GLU A 225 21.85 3.38 -18.95
N MET A 226 20.75 4.13 -18.97
CA MET A 226 19.89 4.33 -17.79
C MET A 226 19.42 3.00 -17.22
N LYS A 227 18.96 2.08 -18.08
CA LYS A 227 18.51 0.76 -17.63
C LYS A 227 19.62 0.00 -16.91
N ARG A 228 20.83 -0.04 -17.49
CA ARG A 228 22.01 -0.68 -16.86
C ARG A 228 22.35 -0.05 -15.51
N LEU A 229 22.41 1.28 -15.43
CA LEU A 229 22.69 2.01 -14.18
C LEU A 229 21.64 1.68 -13.10
N LYS A 230 20.36 1.84 -13.45
CA LYS A 230 19.24 1.60 -12.55
C LYS A 230 19.19 0.15 -12.06
N ASP A 231 19.34 -0.82 -12.95
CA ASP A 231 19.29 -2.25 -12.62
C ASP A 231 20.49 -2.65 -11.74
N GLY A 232 21.68 -2.06 -12.01
CA GLY A 232 22.87 -2.22 -11.17
C GLY A 232 22.66 -1.71 -9.75
N LEU A 233 22.18 -0.47 -9.59
CA LEU A 233 21.89 0.12 -8.28
C LEU A 233 20.77 -0.62 -7.53
N ALA A 234 19.71 -1.02 -8.23
CA ALA A 234 18.65 -1.85 -7.64
C ALA A 234 19.19 -3.21 -7.18
N SER A 235 20.15 -3.81 -7.90
CA SER A 235 20.82 -5.04 -7.48
C SER A 235 21.68 -4.85 -6.21
N VAL A 236 22.40 -3.73 -6.10
CA VAL A 236 23.12 -3.35 -4.86
C VAL A 236 22.16 -3.28 -3.68
N PHE A 237 21.02 -2.60 -3.85
CA PHE A 237 19.97 -2.55 -2.83
C PHE A 237 19.45 -3.94 -2.45
N LYS A 238 18.97 -4.71 -3.44
CA LYS A 238 18.36 -6.03 -3.22
C LYS A 238 19.33 -7.00 -2.54
N SER A 239 20.58 -7.05 -2.99
CA SER A 239 21.62 -7.91 -2.40
C SER A 239 21.99 -7.50 -0.98
N THR A 240 22.07 -6.19 -0.70
CA THR A 240 22.36 -5.66 0.64
C THR A 240 21.25 -6.04 1.62
N ILE A 241 19.98 -5.86 1.24
CA ILE A 241 18.85 -6.24 2.09
C ILE A 241 18.77 -7.76 2.29
N SER A 242 18.97 -8.56 1.23
CA SER A 242 18.95 -10.02 1.36
C SER A 242 19.98 -10.51 2.38
N LYS A 243 21.22 -9.99 2.30
CA LYS A 243 22.28 -10.29 3.27
C LYS A 243 21.92 -9.85 4.69
N ALA A 244 21.41 -8.62 4.86
CA ALA A 244 21.06 -8.08 6.17
C ALA A 244 19.97 -8.90 6.89
N TYR A 245 19.07 -9.55 6.14
CA TYR A 245 17.99 -10.37 6.67
C TYR A 245 18.21 -11.88 6.52
N ASN A 246 19.43 -12.31 6.17
CA ASN A 246 19.79 -13.72 5.96
C ASN A 246 18.86 -14.47 4.99
N ALA A 247 18.40 -13.79 3.93
CA ALA A 247 17.60 -14.37 2.86
C ALA A 247 18.47 -14.73 1.66
N SER A 248 18.13 -15.83 0.98
CA SER A 248 18.83 -16.25 -0.25
C SER A 248 18.64 -15.23 -1.38
N LEU A 249 17.40 -14.78 -1.60
CA LEU A 249 17.05 -13.74 -2.56
C LEU A 249 16.20 -12.65 -1.90
N PHE A 250 16.22 -11.45 -2.47
CA PHE A 250 15.40 -10.33 -2.00
C PHE A 250 13.91 -10.66 -2.06
N ASP A 251 13.53 -11.38 -3.12
CA ASP A 251 12.15 -11.82 -3.34
C ASP A 251 11.72 -12.95 -2.41
N ASP A 252 12.64 -13.53 -1.62
CA ASP A 252 12.30 -14.54 -0.62
C ASP A 252 11.74 -13.94 0.68
N LEU A 253 12.02 -12.66 0.93
CA LEU A 253 11.57 -11.94 2.11
C LEU A 253 10.04 -11.88 2.15
N VAL A 254 9.46 -12.29 3.28
CA VAL A 254 8.00 -12.40 3.45
C VAL A 254 7.30 -11.08 3.16
N ASN A 255 7.84 -9.97 3.68
CA ASN A 255 7.29 -8.63 3.45
C ASN A 255 7.39 -8.19 1.99
N ILE A 256 8.39 -8.64 1.23
CA ILE A 256 8.54 -8.33 -0.20
C ILE A 256 7.55 -9.16 -1.02
N LYS A 257 7.38 -10.45 -0.69
CA LYS A 257 6.33 -11.29 -1.29
C LYS A 257 4.95 -10.67 -1.12
N ASP A 258 4.61 -10.29 0.11
CA ASP A 258 3.32 -9.65 0.43
C ASP A 258 3.15 -8.32 -0.32
N LEU A 259 4.18 -7.49 -0.33
CA LEU A 259 4.16 -6.21 -1.05
C LEU A 259 3.90 -6.41 -2.54
N LYS A 260 4.61 -7.35 -3.19
CA LYS A 260 4.42 -7.70 -4.60
C LYS A 260 3.03 -8.27 -4.86
N THR A 261 2.45 -9.04 -3.95
CA THR A 261 1.07 -9.53 -4.08
C THR A 261 0.05 -8.40 -4.00
N ILE A 262 0.30 -7.37 -3.18
CA ILE A 262 -0.63 -6.25 -2.97
C ILE A 262 -0.56 -5.21 -4.09
N LEU A 263 0.65 -4.91 -4.58
CA LEU A 263 0.92 -3.78 -5.47
C LEU A 263 0.99 -4.15 -6.95
N ASN A 264 1.11 -5.43 -7.31
CA ASN A 264 1.04 -5.82 -8.71
C ASN A 264 -0.39 -5.93 -9.22
N GLU A 265 -0.53 -6.00 -10.54
CA GLU A 265 -1.80 -6.33 -11.17
C GLU A 265 -2.32 -7.68 -10.62
N PRO A 266 -3.62 -7.80 -10.31
CA PRO A 266 -4.19 -9.04 -9.85
C PRO A 266 -4.01 -10.15 -10.90
N LYS A 267 -3.26 -11.20 -10.56
CA LYS A 267 -3.08 -12.37 -11.44
C LYS A 267 -4.38 -13.12 -11.73
N ILE A 268 -5.34 -13.01 -10.81
CA ILE A 268 -6.68 -13.57 -10.92
C ILE A 268 -7.64 -12.41 -10.72
N ASN A 269 -8.68 -12.33 -11.55
CA ASN A 269 -9.78 -11.39 -11.36
C ASN A 269 -10.65 -11.85 -10.18
N LEU A 270 -10.11 -11.72 -8.97
CA LEU A 270 -10.81 -12.04 -7.75
C LEU A 270 -11.91 -10.99 -7.52
N PRO A 271 -13.08 -11.40 -7.00
CA PRO A 271 -14.13 -10.45 -6.66
C PRO A 271 -13.61 -9.51 -5.56
N ILE A 272 -13.40 -8.23 -5.91
CA ILE A 272 -13.04 -7.17 -4.96
C ILE A 272 -14.32 -6.40 -4.64
N HIS A 273 -14.83 -6.60 -3.44
CA HIS A 273 -16.02 -5.93 -2.97
C HIS A 273 -16.02 -5.72 -1.46
N TYR A 274 -16.90 -4.82 -1.02
CA TYR A 274 -17.28 -4.75 0.38
C TYR A 274 -18.07 -6.01 0.79
N PRO A 275 -17.97 -6.49 2.06
CA PRO A 275 -18.82 -7.56 2.59
C PRO A 275 -20.29 -7.44 2.16
N ARG A 276 -20.82 -8.46 1.46
CA ARG A 276 -22.21 -8.49 0.99
C ARG A 276 -22.75 -9.93 0.84
N PRO A 277 -24.07 -10.14 0.99
CA PRO A 277 -24.66 -11.48 0.98
C PRO A 277 -24.96 -12.07 -0.41
N SER A 278 -24.72 -11.32 -1.48
CA SER A 278 -25.07 -11.72 -2.85
C SER A 278 -24.04 -11.24 -3.87
N ILE A 279 -24.00 -11.86 -5.05
CA ILE A 279 -23.08 -11.47 -6.15
C ILE A 279 -23.26 -10.00 -6.53
N LYS A 280 -24.51 -9.55 -6.66
CA LYS A 280 -24.84 -8.14 -6.89
C LYS A 280 -25.09 -7.43 -5.55
N PRO A 281 -24.71 -6.15 -5.40
CA PRO A 281 -25.06 -5.40 -4.21
C PRO A 281 -26.59 -5.30 -4.04
N SER A 282 -27.05 -5.25 -2.80
CA SER A 282 -28.49 -5.14 -2.48
C SER A 282 -28.95 -3.68 -2.63
N LYS A 283 -30.12 -3.47 -3.26
CA LYS A 283 -30.77 -2.14 -3.34
C LYS A 283 -31.00 -1.54 -1.94
N ASP A 284 -31.34 -2.40 -0.99
CA ASP A 284 -31.67 -2.05 0.40
C ASP A 284 -30.42 -1.79 1.26
N GLY A 285 -29.20 -1.97 0.72
CA GLY A 285 -27.97 -1.79 1.50
C GLY A 285 -27.75 -2.85 2.59
N ARG A 286 -28.29 -4.06 2.42
CA ARG A 286 -28.25 -5.17 3.39
C ARG A 286 -26.88 -5.87 3.52
N ASN A 287 -25.79 -5.11 3.42
CA ASN A 287 -24.42 -5.61 3.59
C ASN A 287 -24.15 -6.14 5.01
N TYR A 288 -24.94 -5.74 6.01
CA TYR A 288 -24.83 -6.26 7.37
C TYR A 288 -25.15 -7.76 7.47
N GLU A 289 -25.96 -8.29 6.54
CA GLU A 289 -26.32 -9.72 6.50
C GLU A 289 -25.06 -10.60 6.31
N TRP A 290 -24.06 -10.13 5.56
CA TRP A 290 -22.78 -10.82 5.44
C TRP A 290 -22.10 -11.03 6.80
N PHE A 291 -22.15 -10.02 7.67
CA PHE A 291 -21.56 -10.10 9.00
C PHE A 291 -22.36 -11.04 9.91
N MET A 292 -23.69 -11.11 9.73
CA MET A 292 -24.53 -12.09 10.42
C MET A 292 -24.16 -13.53 10.01
N GLY A 293 -24.07 -13.79 8.70
CA GLY A 293 -23.66 -15.09 8.19
C GLY A 293 -22.25 -15.47 8.62
N ASN A 294 -21.30 -14.54 8.52
CA ASN A 294 -19.92 -14.78 8.93
C ASN A 294 -19.80 -15.16 10.42
N LYS A 295 -20.71 -14.67 11.29
CA LYS A 295 -20.77 -15.07 12.70
C LYS A 295 -21.30 -16.49 12.92
N ARG A 296 -22.18 -16.98 12.02
CA ARG A 296 -22.84 -18.29 12.11
C ARG A 296 -21.99 -19.45 11.57
N ARG A 297 -20.93 -19.15 10.80
CA ARG A 297 -20.03 -20.16 10.24
C ARG A 297 -19.09 -20.74 11.29
N VAL A 298 -18.78 -22.03 11.15
CA VAL A 298 -17.57 -22.62 11.75
C VAL A 298 -16.39 -21.84 11.17
N TYR A 299 -15.67 -21.11 12.02
CA TYR A 299 -14.76 -20.08 11.58
C TYR A 299 -13.64 -20.67 10.71
N LYS A 300 -13.50 -20.11 9.51
CA LYS A 300 -12.29 -20.23 8.68
C LYS A 300 -11.73 -18.82 8.53
N ALA A 301 -10.43 -18.65 8.75
CA ALA A 301 -9.82 -17.36 8.49
C ALA A 301 -10.09 -16.92 7.05
N LEU A 302 -10.35 -15.62 6.88
CA LEU A 302 -10.43 -15.03 5.55
C LEU A 302 -9.11 -15.29 4.79
N PRO A 303 -9.20 -15.60 3.49
CA PRO A 303 -8.04 -15.94 2.70
C PRO A 303 -7.03 -14.79 2.66
N LEU A 304 -5.75 -15.13 2.53
CA LEU A 304 -4.71 -14.14 2.27
C LEU A 304 -4.92 -13.52 0.88
N PRO A 305 -4.52 -12.25 0.70
CA PRO A 305 -4.54 -11.59 -0.60
C PRO A 305 -3.88 -12.44 -1.70
N GLY A 306 -4.44 -12.41 -2.90
CA GLY A 306 -3.88 -13.08 -4.08
C GLY A 306 -4.14 -14.59 -4.18
N LYS A 307 -4.73 -15.23 -3.15
CA LYS A 307 -5.18 -16.64 -3.23
C LYS A 307 -6.65 -16.75 -3.60
N ASN A 308 -7.51 -16.07 -2.85
CA ASN A 308 -8.97 -16.03 -3.04
C ASN A 308 -9.49 -14.63 -2.75
N GLY A 309 -10.63 -14.27 -3.34
CA GLY A 309 -11.34 -13.02 -3.02
C GLY A 309 -12.00 -13.07 -1.65
N LEU A 310 -12.55 -11.94 -1.21
CA LEU A 310 -13.42 -11.95 -0.04
C LEU A 310 -14.65 -12.81 -0.38
N PRO A 311 -14.99 -13.84 0.43
CA PRO A 311 -16.12 -14.70 0.10
C PRO A 311 -17.44 -13.93 0.18
N ILE A 312 -18.38 -14.29 -0.66
CA ILE A 312 -19.78 -13.87 -0.53
C ILE A 312 -20.44 -14.86 0.44
N ILE A 313 -21.09 -14.34 1.47
CA ILE A 313 -21.68 -15.12 2.55
C ILE A 313 -23.10 -14.61 2.80
N ASP A 314 -24.10 -15.45 2.61
CA ASP A 314 -25.49 -15.08 2.89
C ASP A 314 -25.74 -14.87 4.39
N LYS A 315 -26.93 -14.42 4.78
CA LYS A 315 -27.28 -14.17 6.19
C LYS A 315 -27.21 -15.42 7.08
N ASP A 316 -27.29 -16.61 6.49
CA ASP A 316 -27.38 -17.91 7.16
C ASP A 316 -26.01 -18.59 7.30
N GLY A 317 -24.98 -18.04 6.64
CA GLY A 317 -23.60 -18.49 6.73
C GLY A 317 -23.16 -19.37 5.55
N ASN A 318 -23.99 -19.52 4.52
CA ASN A 318 -23.64 -20.28 3.33
C ASN A 318 -22.77 -19.44 2.40
N LEU A 319 -21.82 -20.11 1.73
CA LEU A 319 -21.07 -19.50 0.64
C LEU A 319 -21.97 -19.40 -0.60
N VAL A 320 -21.90 -18.26 -1.28
CA VAL A 320 -22.63 -17.98 -2.53
C VAL A 320 -21.67 -17.98 -3.70
#